data_AF-A0A5C5RLP0-F1
#
_entry.id   AF-A0A5C5RLP0-F1
#
_cell.length_a   1.000
_cell.length_b   1.000
_cell.length_c   1.000
_cell.angle_alpha   90.00
_cell.angle_beta   90.00
_cell.angle_gamma   90.00
#
_symmetry.space_group_name_H-M   'P 1'
#
loop_
_entity.id
_entity.type
_entity.pdbx_description
1 polymer ?
#
loop_
_entity_poly.entity_id
_entity_poly.type
_entity_poly.pdbx_seq_one_letter_code
_entity_poly.pdbx_strand_id
1 'polypeptide(L)' 'MAGKELDPARKQAALDVVKQHPGMVAAMAAPAVVIVAVGWLLGGAGVGLLLLIAFGVLGAVGLSRLLRAR' A
#
# COMPACT_ATOMS: atom_id res chain seq x y z
N MET A 1 0.62 13.57 -23.87
CA MET A 1 1.11 12.32 -23.25
C MET A 1 -0.08 11.63 -22.60
N ALA A 2 -0.82 10.82 -23.36
CA ALA A 2 -1.97 10.10 -22.82
C ALA A 2 -1.48 9.13 -21.74
N GLY A 3 -1.83 9.42 -20.49
CA GLY A 3 -1.47 8.58 -19.35
C GLY A 3 -2.00 7.18 -19.60
N LYS A 4 -1.13 6.17 -19.46
CA LYS A 4 -1.52 4.76 -19.46
C LYS A 4 -2.50 4.55 -18.30
N GLU A 5 -3.79 4.71 -18.53
CA GLU A 5 -4.82 4.37 -17.56
C GLU A 5 -4.72 2.88 -17.29
N LEU A 6 -4.75 2.50 -16.01
CA LEU A 6 -4.87 1.09 -15.64
C LEU A 6 -6.12 0.52 -16.31
N ASP A 7 -5.95 -0.57 -17.05
CA ASP A 7 -7.05 -1.37 -17.58
C ASP A 7 -8.08 -1.62 -16.46
N PRO A 8 -9.35 -1.21 -16.67
CA PRO A 8 -10.44 -1.44 -15.73
C PRO A 8 -10.54 -2.90 -15.27
N ALA A 9 -10.29 -3.86 -16.15
CA ALA A 9 -10.33 -5.28 -15.82
C ALA A 9 -9.27 -5.65 -14.76
N ARG A 10 -8.09 -5.02 -14.83
CA ARG A 10 -6.98 -5.25 -13.91
C ARG A 10 -7.22 -4.63 -12.54
N LYS A 11 -7.85 -3.45 -12.50
CA LYS A 11 -8.32 -2.85 -11.24
C LYS A 11 -9.34 -3.75 -10.57
N GLN A 12 -10.30 -4.25 -11.34
CA GLN A 12 -11.36 -5.10 -10.83
C GLN A 12 -10.79 -6.42 -10.28
N ALA A 13 -9.88 -7.06 -11.01
CA ALA A 13 -9.22 -8.28 -10.55
C ALA A 13 -8.44 -8.07 -9.24
N ALA A 14 -7.73 -6.95 -9.11
CA ALA A 14 -7.03 -6.63 -7.86
C ALA A 14 -8.02 -6.43 -6.70
N LEU A 15 -9.14 -5.74 -6.93
CA LEU A 15 -10.20 -5.56 -5.93
C LEU A 15 -10.85 -6.89 -5.55
N ASP A 16 -11.06 -7.78 -6.51
CA ASP A 16 -11.66 -9.09 -6.28
C ASP A 16 -10.75 -9.96 -5.40
N VAL A 17 -9.43 -9.91 -5.58
CA VAL A 17 -8.47 -10.60 -4.68
C VAL A 17 -8.59 -10.07 -3.25
N VAL A 18 -8.70 -8.75 -3.07
CA VAL A 18 -8.87 -8.15 -1.73
C VAL A 18 -10.18 -8.59 -1.10
N LYS A 19 -11.27 -8.64 -1.88
CA LYS A 19 -12.59 -9.08 -1.40
C LYS A 19 -12.65 -10.57 -1.07
N GLN A 20 -12.00 -11.41 -1.88
CA GLN A 20 -12.00 -12.86 -1.70
C GLN A 20 -11.05 -13.31 -0.58
N HIS A 21 -9.94 -12.61 -0.37
CA HIS A 21 -8.90 -12.99 0.58
C HIS A 21 -8.48 -11.84 1.50
N PRO A 22 -9.42 -11.25 2.27
CA PRO A 22 -9.11 -10.08 3.10
C PRO A 22 -8.05 -10.38 4.17
N GLY A 23 -8.06 -11.59 4.75
CA GLY A 23 -7.07 -12.00 5.74
C GLY A 23 -5.66 -12.12 5.16
N MET A 24 -5.52 -12.62 3.93
CA MET A 24 -4.22 -12.71 3.26
C MET A 24 -3.65 -11.33 2.97
N VAL A 25 -4.49 -10.41 2.48
CA VAL A 25 -4.07 -9.04 2.19
C VAL A 25 -3.71 -8.29 3.48
N ALA A 26 -4.49 -8.48 4.55
CA ALA A 26 -4.16 -7.93 5.86
C ALA A 26 -2.84 -8.49 6.39
N ALA A 27 -2.61 -9.80 6.27
CA ALA A 27 -1.36 -10.44 6.68
C ALA A 27 -0.15 -9.92 5.88
N MET A 28 -0.31 -9.68 4.58
CA MET A 28 0.72 -9.05 3.74
C MET A 28 1.03 -7.62 4.18
N ALA A 29 0.02 -6.86 4.62
CA ALA A 29 0.19 -5.49 5.14
C ALA A 29 0.69 -5.45 6.59
N ALA A 30 0.59 -6.56 7.33
CA ALA A 30 0.86 -6.62 8.77
C ALA A 30 2.25 -6.10 9.17
N PRO A 31 3.36 -6.41 8.47
CA PRO A 31 4.67 -5.88 8.84
C PRO A 31 4.72 -4.36 8.84
N ALA A 32 4.10 -3.71 7.85
CA ALA A 32 4.03 -2.24 7.80
C ALA A 32 3.21 -1.68 8.96
N VAL A 33 2.05 -2.30 9.25
CA VAL A 33 1.20 -1.91 10.38
C VAL A 33 1.92 -2.02 11.71
N VAL A 34 2.67 -3.10 11.93
CA VAL A 34 3.47 -3.29 13.16
C VAL A 34 4.54 -2.22 13.29
N ILE A 35 5.27 -1.90 12.21
CA ILE A 35 6.30 -0.84 12.23
C ILE A 35 5.67 0.51 12.57
N VAL A 36 4.55 0.86 11.94
CA VAL A 36 3.83 2.10 12.25
C VAL A 36 3.36 2.13 13.71
N ALA A 37 2.75 1.05 14.20
CA ALA A 37 2.23 0.96 15.56
C ALA A 37 3.36 1.10 16.60
N VAL A 38 4.48 0.40 16.40
CA VAL A 38 5.66 0.51 17.27
C VAL A 38 6.24 1.92 17.22
N GLY A 39 6.39 2.50 16.03
CA GLY A 39 6.85 3.88 15.89
C GLY A 39 5.93 4.91 16.55
N TRP A 40 4.61 4.66 16.51
CA TRP A 40 3.62 5.49 17.18
C TRP A 40 3.74 5.40 18.71
N LEU A 41 3.92 4.19 19.25
CA LEU A 41 4.05 3.97 20.69
C LEU A 41 5.35 4.56 21.24
N LEU A 42 6.47 4.44 20.52
CA LEU A 42 7.79 4.85 21.00
C LEU A 42 8.12 6.31 20.69
N GLY A 43 7.71 6.81 19.53
CA GLY A 43 8.02 8.16 19.04
C GLY A 43 6.84 9.13 19.06
N GLY A 44 5.67 8.69 19.53
CA GLY A 44 4.45 9.47 19.55
C GLY A 44 3.83 9.70 18.16
N ALA A 45 2.83 10.57 18.12
CA ALA A 45 2.04 10.83 16.90
C ALA A 45 2.88 11.37 15.73
N GLY A 46 3.94 12.15 16.00
CA GLY A 46 4.81 12.70 14.96
C GLY A 46 5.53 11.59 14.17
N VAL A 47 6.17 10.66 14.86
CA VAL A 47 6.87 9.52 14.22
C VAL A 47 5.87 8.59 13.54
N GLY A 48 4.75 8.28 14.21
CA GLY A 48 3.71 7.43 13.63
C GLY A 48 3.12 8.00 12.33
N LEU A 49 2.85 9.30 12.28
CA LEU A 49 2.33 9.97 11.08
C LEU A 49 3.37 9.98 9.95
N LEU A 50 4.64 10.23 10.27
CA LEU A 50 5.72 10.17 9.28
C LEU A 50 5.86 8.77 8.68
N LEU A 51 5.74 7.72 9.50
CA LEU A 51 5.79 6.34 9.01
C LEU A 51 4.59 6.00 8.12
N LEU A 52 3.38 6.44 8.48
CA LEU A 52 2.19 6.28 7.63
C LEU A 52 2.40 6.92 6.25
N ILE A 53 2.90 8.16 6.23
CA ILE A 53 3.19 8.87 4.99
C ILE A 53 4.28 8.15 4.20
N ALA A 54 5.36 7.73 4.86
CA ALA A 54 6.46 7.03 4.22
C ALA A 54 6.01 5.72 3.55
N PHE A 55 5.27 4.87 4.27
CA PHE A 55 4.73 3.63 3.71
C PHE A 55 3.71 3.89 2.59
N GLY A 56 2.84 4.90 2.73
CA GLY A 56 1.90 5.30 1.68
C GLY A 56 2.61 5.74 0.39
N VAL A 57 3.63 6.59 0.52
CA VAL A 57 4.43 7.07 -0.62
C VAL A 57 5.23 5.93 -1.24
N LEU A 58 5.89 5.09 -0.44
CA LEU A 58 6.66 3.95 -0.95
C LEU A 58 5.75 2.96 -1.69
N GLY A 59 4.56 2.66 -1.15
CA GLY A 59 3.56 1.84 -1.81
C GLY A 59 3.10 2.42 -3.14
N ALA A 60 2.76 3.72 -3.17
CA ALA A 60 2.34 4.41 -4.38
C ALA A 60 3.45 4.47 -5.44
N VAL A 61 4.68 4.76 -5.04
CA VAL A 61 5.85 4.77 -5.93
C VAL A 61 6.13 3.37 -6.47
N GLY A 62 6.15 2.35 -5.60
CA GLY A 62 6.34 0.95 -5.99
C GLY A 62 5.29 0.50 -7.00
N LEU A 63 4.02 0.79 -6.73
CA LEU A 63 2.92 0.53 -7.67
C LEU A 63 3.13 1.27 -9.00
N SER A 64 3.45 2.56 -8.96
CA SER A 64 3.68 3.36 -10.17
C SER A 64 4.85 2.85 -11.02
N ARG A 65 5.89 2.27 -10.39
CA ARG A 65 7.04 1.67 -11.07
C ARG A 65 6.65 0.34 -11.68
N LEU A 66 5.92 -0.50 -10.96
CA LEU A 66 5.42 -1.78 -11.45
C LEU A 66 4.54 -1.59 -12.70
N LEU A 67 3.71 -0.55 -12.70
CA LEU A 67 2.85 -0.21 -13.84
C LEU A 67 3.63 0.36 -15.03
N ARG A 68 4.74 1.06 -14.78
CA ARG A 68 5.61 1.62 -15.84
C ARG A 68 6.52 0.57 -16.47
N ALA A 69 6.93 -0.44 -15.71
CA ALA A 69 7.77 -1.55 -16.18
C ALA A 69 6.99 -2.59 -17.00
N ARG A 70 5.68 -2.40 -17.19
CA ARG A 70 4.79 -3.24 -18.02
C ARG A 70 4.37 -2.47 -19.28
#